data_AF-A0A6J4QMM0-F1
#
_entry.id   AF-A0A6J4QMM0-F1
#
_cell.length_a   1.000
_cell.length_b   1.000
_cell.length_c   1.000
_cell.angle_alpha   90.00
_cell.angle_beta   90.00
_cell.angle_gamma   90.00
#
_symmetry.space_group_name_H-M   'P 1'
#
loop_
_entity.id
_entity.type
_entity.pdbx_description
1 polymer ?
#
loop_
_entity_poly.entity_id
_entity_poly.type
_entity_poly.pdbx_seq_one_letter_code
_entity_poly.pdbx_strand_id
1 'polypeptide(L)'
;MVYAVGSEEGWRAMENRLGQLRERLAEVWDLRGAAMVLFWDQATYMPPGGAVSRGRQLGALRGLAHEKFTDPAVGKLLEELRSYEEGLPHDSDEAALIRAYRPTA
;
A
#
# COMPACT_ATOMS: atom_id res chain seq x y z
N MET A 1 -32.35 -0.47 4.79
CA MET A 1 -31.39 -1.43 5.36
C MET A 1 -30.09 -0.68 5.59
N VAL A 2 -30.09 0.16 6.61
CA VAL A 2 -28.94 0.91 7.17
C VAL A 2 -28.62 0.20 8.49
N TYR A 3 -27.47 0.43 9.14
CA TYR A 3 -27.08 -0.09 10.47
C TYR A 3 -26.20 -1.36 10.55
N ALA A 4 -25.02 -1.33 9.93
CA ALA A 4 -23.85 -1.99 10.52
C ALA A 4 -22.73 -1.00 10.90
N VAL A 5 -22.69 0.19 10.28
CA VAL A 5 -21.81 1.33 10.62
C VAL A 5 -22.63 2.42 11.35
N GLY A 6 -23.27 2.04 12.46
CA GLY A 6 -24.10 2.98 13.24
C GLY A 6 -23.66 3.11 14.70
N SER A 7 -22.84 2.18 15.20
CA SER A 7 -22.28 2.25 16.55
C SER A 7 -20.88 2.87 16.51
N GLU A 8 -20.54 3.64 17.54
CA GLU A 8 -19.22 4.24 17.73
C GLU A 8 -18.10 3.18 17.68
N GLU A 9 -18.38 1.99 18.20
CA GLU A 9 -17.48 0.83 18.16
C GLU A 9 -17.23 0.31 16.74
N GLY A 10 -18.27 0.26 15.90
CA GLY A 10 -18.16 -0.17 14.50
C GLY A 10 -17.32 0.79 13.67
N TRP A 11 -17.50 2.09 13.87
CA TRP A 11 -16.70 3.12 13.21
C TRP A 11 -15.22 3.04 13.60
N ARG A 12 -14.92 2.96 14.90
CA ARG A 12 -13.53 2.79 15.40
C ARG A 12 -12.86 1.54 14.85
N ALA A 13 -13.63 0.45 14.70
CA ALA A 13 -13.11 -0.79 14.14
C ALA A 13 -12.78 -0.68 12.63
N MET A 14 -13.46 0.18 11.88
CA MET A 14 -13.14 0.46 10.48
C MET A 14 -11.95 1.41 10.36
N GLU A 15 -11.89 2.46 11.19
CA GLU A 15 -10.73 3.36 11.25
C GLU A 15 -9.44 2.60 11.57
N ASN A 16 -9.49 1.64 12.50
CA ASN A 16 -8.34 0.81 12.84
C ASN A 16 -7.87 -0.03 11.63
N ARG A 17 -8.81 -0.67 10.92
CA ARG A 17 -8.50 -1.46 9.70
C ARG A 17 -7.91 -0.59 8.59
N LEU A 18 -8.46 0.61 8.39
CA LEU A 18 -7.93 1.57 7.44
C LEU A 18 -6.51 2.01 7.84
N GLY A 19 -6.26 2.21 9.14
CA GLY A 19 -4.93 2.46 9.68
C GLY A 19 -3.95 1.34 9.35
N GLN A 20 -4.34 0.07 9.60
CA GLN A 20 -3.51 -1.09 9.24
C GLN A 20 -3.22 -1.19 7.73
N LEU A 21 -4.22 -0.88 6.89
CA LEU A 21 -4.02 -0.84 5.44
C LEU A 21 -3.02 0.26 5.06
N ARG A 22 -3.16 1.46 5.62
CA ARG A 22 -2.25 2.59 5.38
C ARG A 22 -0.82 2.26 5.78
N GLU A 23 -0.62 1.69 6.97
CA GLU A 23 0.72 1.31 7.46
C GLU A 23 1.39 0.29 6.52
N ARG A 24 0.65 -0.73 6.09
CA ARG A 24 1.16 -1.75 5.16
C ARG A 24 1.51 -1.15 3.80
N LEU A 25 0.66 -0.28 3.26
CA LEU A 25 0.92 0.38 1.99
C LEU A 25 2.08 1.38 2.10
N ALA A 26 2.20 2.10 3.21
CA ALA A 26 3.29 3.04 3.46
C ALA A 26 4.65 2.33 3.41
N GLU A 27 4.78 1.17 4.06
CA GLU A 27 6.02 0.38 4.02
C GLU A 27 6.38 -0.06 2.58
N VAL A 28 5.38 -0.45 1.78
CA VAL A 28 5.59 -0.76 0.35
C VAL A 28 6.08 0.47 -0.41
N TRP A 29 5.50 1.64 -0.15
CA TRP A 29 5.89 2.90 -0.79
C TRP A 29 7.29 3.35 -0.38
N ASP A 30 7.69 3.18 0.87
CA ASP A 30 9.03 3.50 1.34
C ASP A 30 10.09 2.64 0.63
N LEU A 31 9.85 1.33 0.52
CA LEU A 31 10.73 0.42 -0.19
C LEU A 31 10.82 0.75 -1.69
N ARG A 32 9.68 1.06 -2.33
CA ARG A 32 9.65 1.50 -3.73
C ARG A 32 10.37 2.84 -3.90
N GLY A 33 10.18 3.79 -2.99
CA GLY A 33 10.84 5.08 -2.97
C GLY A 33 12.37 4.95 -2.88
N ALA A 34 12.86 4.13 -1.95
CA ALA A 34 14.29 3.82 -1.84
C ALA A 34 14.84 3.20 -3.13
N ALA A 35 14.10 2.25 -3.73
CA ALA A 35 14.49 1.66 -5.01
C ALA A 35 14.52 2.69 -6.14
N MET A 36 13.62 3.67 -6.15
CA MET A 36 13.59 4.74 -7.15
C MET A 36 14.80 5.68 -7.02
N VAL A 37 15.20 6.04 -5.79
CA VAL A 37 16.42 6.83 -5.57
C VAL A 37 17.65 6.09 -6.08
N LEU A 38 17.78 4.79 -5.77
CA LEU A 38 18.91 3.98 -6.26
C LEU A 38 18.89 3.80 -7.79
N PHE A 39 17.70 3.73 -8.38
CA PHE A 39 17.56 3.67 -9.82
C PHE A 39 18.00 4.99 -10.48
N TRP A 40 17.60 6.13 -9.93
CA TRP A 40 18.06 7.44 -10.39
C TRP A 40 19.58 7.59 -10.24
N ASP A 41 20.14 7.19 -9.11
CA ASP A 41 21.59 7.22 -8.88
C ASP A 41 22.35 6.38 -9.92
N GLN A 42 21.77 5.25 -10.35
CA GLN A 42 22.36 4.38 -11.37
C GLN A 42 22.59 5.11 -12.69
N ALA A 43 21.69 6.04 -13.03
CA ALA A 43 21.71 6.77 -14.29
C ALA A 43 22.53 8.08 -14.22
N THR A 44 22.94 8.52 -13.03
CA THR A 44 23.50 9.86 -12.82
C THR A 44 24.87 9.85 -12.17
N TYR A 45 25.03 9.16 -11.03
CA TYR A 45 26.23 9.25 -10.18
C TYR A 45 26.97 7.92 -10.00
N MET A 46 26.34 6.78 -10.31
CA MET A 46 26.95 5.47 -10.09
C MET A 46 28.27 5.33 -10.87
N PRO A 47 29.39 5.00 -10.21
CA PRO A 47 30.67 4.84 -10.88
C PRO A 47 30.70 3.56 -11.75
N PRO A 48 31.61 3.50 -12.75
CA PRO A 48 31.89 2.28 -13.49
C PRO A 48 32.19 1.10 -12.54
N GLY A 49 31.63 -0.07 -12.84
CA GLY A 49 31.75 -1.27 -12.00
C GLY A 49 30.70 -1.44 -10.91
N GLY A 50 29.88 -0.42 -10.64
CA GLY A 50 28.81 -0.49 -9.61
C GLY A 50 27.59 -1.35 -9.95
N ALA A 51 27.43 -1.73 -11.23
CA ALA A 51 26.20 -2.32 -11.76
C ALA A 51 25.74 -3.59 -11.03
N VAL A 52 26.65 -4.50 -10.68
CA VAL A 52 26.29 -5.76 -10.00
C VAL A 52 25.74 -5.50 -8.60
N SER A 53 26.40 -4.64 -7.82
CA SER A 53 25.95 -4.29 -6.47
C SER A 53 24.62 -3.54 -6.51
N ARG A 54 24.49 -2.58 -7.44
CA ARG A 54 23.24 -1.84 -7.65
C ARG A 54 22.08 -2.75 -8.04
N GLY A 55 22.32 -3.69 -8.97
CA GLY A 55 21.33 -4.69 -9.36
C GLY A 55 20.83 -5.52 -8.18
N ARG A 56 21.74 -5.96 -7.28
CA ARG A 56 21.36 -6.69 -6.06
C ARG A 56 20.52 -5.84 -5.11
N GLN A 57 20.89 -4.58 -4.87
CA GLN A 57 20.12 -3.67 -4.01
C GLN A 57 18.70 -3.44 -4.55
N LEU A 58 18.59 -3.13 -5.86
CA LEU A 58 17.30 -2.93 -6.51
C LEU A 58 16.45 -4.20 -6.49
N GLY A 59 17.05 -5.37 -6.74
CA GLY A 59 16.37 -6.66 -6.68
C GLY A 59 15.82 -6.95 -5.29
N ALA A 60 16.62 -6.75 -4.24
CA ALA A 60 16.19 -6.95 -2.86
C ALA A 60 15.03 -6.04 -2.46
N LEU A 61 15.16 -4.72 -2.71
CA LEU A 61 14.10 -3.75 -2.34
C LEU A 61 12.81 -4.01 -3.11
N ARG A 62 12.89 -4.28 -4.42
CA ARG A 62 11.70 -4.56 -5.25
C ARG A 62 11.05 -5.89 -4.87
N GLY A 63 11.85 -6.91 -4.54
CA GLY A 63 11.37 -8.20 -4.06
C GLY A 63 10.57 -8.06 -2.77
N LEU A 64 11.14 -7.38 -1.76
CA LEU A 64 10.47 -7.11 -0.49
C LEU A 64 9.20 -6.26 -0.66
N ALA A 65 9.27 -5.21 -1.48
CA ALA A 65 8.11 -4.38 -1.77
C ALA A 65 6.99 -5.17 -2.46
N HIS A 66 7.34 -6.09 -3.36
CA HIS A 66 6.38 -6.97 -4.01
C HIS A 66 5.74 -7.93 -3.01
N GLU A 67 6.55 -8.66 -2.24
CA GLU A 67 6.08 -9.60 -1.22
C GLU A 67 5.07 -8.95 -0.26
N LYS A 68 5.43 -7.79 0.30
CA LYS A 68 4.57 -7.03 1.22
C LYS A 68 3.29 -6.51 0.57
N PHE A 69 3.38 -6.06 -0.69
CA PHE A 69 2.22 -5.56 -1.42
C PHE A 69 1.22 -6.68 -1.74
N THR A 70 1.72 -7.88 -2.03
CA THR A 70 0.91 -9.05 -2.35
C THR A 70 0.54 -9.90 -1.12
N ASP A 71 0.87 -9.44 0.09
CA ASP A 71 0.48 -10.12 1.33
C ASP A 71 -1.06 -10.28 1.35
N PRO A 72 -1.59 -11.50 1.51
CA PRO A 72 -3.04 -11.75 1.58
C PRO A 72 -3.76 -10.89 2.63
N ALA A 73 -3.06 -10.43 3.68
CA ALA A 73 -3.60 -9.51 4.66
C ALA A 73 -4.06 -8.18 4.05
N VAL A 74 -3.37 -7.68 3.00
CA VAL A 74 -3.78 -6.46 2.28
C VAL A 74 -5.13 -6.68 1.59
N GLY A 75 -5.28 -7.79 0.87
CA GLY A 75 -6.54 -8.14 0.21
C GLY A 75 -7.69 -8.32 1.20
N LYS A 76 -7.41 -8.97 2.34
CA LYS A 76 -8.39 -9.13 3.43
C LYS A 76 -8.85 -7.78 4.00
N LEU A 77 -7.92 -6.87 4.28
CA LEU A 77 -8.25 -5.53 4.78
C LEU A 77 -9.09 -4.73 3.77
N LEU A 78 -8.76 -4.80 2.48
CA LEU A 78 -9.52 -4.13 1.42
C LEU A 78 -10.95 -4.66 1.32
N GLU A 79 -11.15 -5.97 1.49
CA GLU A 79 -12.49 -6.57 1.49
C GLU A 79 -13.29 -6.18 2.73
N GLU A 80 -12.67 -6.22 3.92
CA GLU A 80 -13.31 -5.82 5.18
C GLU A 80 -13.70 -4.33 5.20
N LEU A 81 -13.00 -3.49 4.43
CA LEU A 81 -13.27 -2.06 4.30
C LEU A 81 -14.32 -1.73 3.22
N ARG A 82 -14.88 -2.72 2.51
CA ARG A 82 -15.80 -2.47 1.38
C ARG A 82 -17.04 -1.68 1.80
N SER A 83 -17.76 -2.13 2.83
CA SER A 83 -18.96 -1.43 3.31
C SER A 83 -18.65 -0.08 3.95
N TYR A 84 -17.43 0.11 4.46
CA TYR A 84 -16.98 1.39 4.96
C TYR A 84 -16.76 2.37 3.80
N GLU A 85 -16.08 1.95 2.73
CA GLU A 85 -15.90 2.74 1.50
C GLU A 85 -17.24 3.16 0.87
N GLU A 86 -18.20 2.25 0.76
CA GLU A 86 -19.53 2.53 0.20
C GLU A 86 -20.32 3.58 1.01
N GLY A 87 -20.00 3.74 2.30
CA GLY A 87 -20.61 4.73 3.18
C GLY A 87 -19.94 6.11 3.14
N LEU A 88 -18.79 6.25 2.47
CA LEU A 88 -18.04 7.50 2.40
C LEU A 88 -18.41 8.33 1.15
N PRO A 89 -18.17 9.65 1.18
CA PRO A 89 -18.19 10.47 -0.03
C PRO A 89 -17.24 9.90 -1.08
N HIS A 90 -17.70 9.82 -2.33
CA HIS A 90 -16.93 9.25 -3.45
C HIS A 90 -15.55 9.92 -3.60
N ASP A 91 -15.46 11.22 -3.34
CA ASP A 91 -14.27 12.06 -3.46
C ASP A 91 -13.39 12.08 -2.20
N SER A 92 -13.74 11.31 -1.16
CA SER A 92 -12.87 11.16 0.01
C SER A 92 -11.59 10.41 -0.33
N ASP A 93 -10.49 10.83 0.29
CA ASP A 93 -9.18 10.19 0.14
C ASP A 93 -9.22 8.73 0.57
N GLU A 94 -9.99 8.42 1.62
CA GLU A 94 -10.20 7.07 2.13
C GLU A 94 -10.89 6.15 1.11
N ALA A 95 -12.01 6.60 0.54
CA ALA A 95 -12.71 5.82 -0.49
C ALA A 95 -11.84 5.64 -1.74
N ALA A 96 -11.15 6.70 -2.16
CA ALA A 96 -10.23 6.65 -3.29
C ALA A 96 -9.08 5.68 -3.06
N LEU A 97 -8.48 5.68 -1.86
CA LEU A 97 -7.41 4.75 -1.48
C LEU A 97 -7.89 3.30 -1.57
N ILE A 98 -9.00 2.97 -0.92
CA ILE A 98 -9.54 1.60 -0.89
C ILE A 98 -9.84 1.12 -2.32
N ARG A 99 -10.47 1.96 -3.14
CA ARG A 99 -10.78 1.64 -4.54
C ARG A 99 -9.53 1.46 -5.40
N ALA A 100 -8.52 2.31 -5.24
CA ALA A 100 -7.30 2.27 -6.05
C ALA A 100 -6.48 0.98 -5.86
N TYR A 101 -6.56 0.36 -4.68
CA TYR A 101 -5.83 -0.87 -4.36
C TYR A 101 -6.68 -2.15 -4.45
N ARG A 102 -7.98 -2.03 -4.72
CA ARG A 102 -8.87 -3.17 -4.90
C ARG A 102 -8.49 -3.93 -6.19
N PRO A 103 -8.29 -5.25 -6.14
CA PRO A 103 -8.10 -6.04 -7.37
C PRO A 103 -9.35 -5.92 -8.25
N THR A 104 -9.17 -5.55 -9.52
CA THR A 104 -10.21 -5.71 -10.55
C THR A 104 -10.30 -7.19 -10.89
N ALA A 105 -11.39 -7.84 -10.49
CA ALA A 105 -11.75 -9.18 -10.95
C ALA A 105 -12.22 -9.15 -12.40
#